data_AF-A0A6G9H3N5-F1
#
_entry.id   AF-A0A6G9H3N5-F1
#
_cell.length_a   1.000
_cell.length_b   1.000
_cell.length_c   1.000
_cell.angle_alpha   90.00
_cell.angle_beta   90.00
_cell.angle_gamma   90.00
#
_symmetry.space_group_name_H-M   'P 1'
#
loop_
_entity.id
_entity.type
_entity.pdbx_description
1 polymer ?
#
loop_
_entity_poly.entity_id
_entity_poly.type
_entity_poly.pdbx_seq_one_letter_code
_entity_poly.pdbx_strand_id
1 'polypeptide(L)'
;MSTTDPTDVLREGFARFLERLREVDEDEDDPVAELFALCRAYREFALTEPDVYAVLFGGSGLSGFQPGVAHREMGLYVLRVPNGAIQRAVAAGRFRQADEGLLVRRLWCLLHGMAELERTGYLPGRYGHRAFLDAAVRDFAVGAGDTFEAATASGAFLEDA
;
A
#
# COMPACT_ATOMS: atom_id res chain seq x y z
N MET A 1 -20.36 26.56 15.18
CA MET A 1 -19.96 25.39 14.39
C MET A 1 -18.66 25.73 13.71
N SER A 2 -17.53 25.19 14.19
CA SER A 2 -16.24 25.39 13.54
C SER A 2 -16.22 24.56 12.26
N THR A 3 -16.20 25.21 11.11
CA THR A 3 -16.01 24.53 9.82
C THR A 3 -14.55 24.12 9.73
N THR A 4 -14.24 22.84 9.97
CA THR A 4 -12.91 22.29 9.77
C THR A 4 -12.47 22.53 8.31
N ASP A 5 -11.30 23.12 8.12
CA ASP A 5 -10.72 23.36 6.80
C ASP A 5 -10.56 22.02 6.06
N PRO A 6 -10.98 21.88 4.78
CA PRO A 6 -10.73 20.68 3.99
C PRO A 6 -9.28 20.18 4.03
N THR A 7 -8.32 21.09 4.19
CA THR A 7 -6.88 20.81 4.32
C THR A 7 -6.57 20.10 5.65
N ASP A 8 -7.28 20.41 6.72
CA ASP A 8 -7.11 19.77 8.02
C ASP A 8 -7.66 18.34 8.03
N VAL A 9 -8.81 18.12 7.38
CA VAL A 9 -9.40 16.78 7.21
C VAL A 9 -8.48 15.85 6.42
N LEU A 10 -7.86 16.38 5.36
CA LEU A 10 -6.88 15.65 4.56
C LEU A 10 -5.62 15.31 5.35
N ARG A 11 -5.09 16.27 6.10
CA ARG A 11 -3.88 16.07 6.90
C ARG A 11 -4.12 14.99 7.97
N GLU A 12 -5.25 15.06 8.64
CA GLU A 12 -5.66 14.05 9.63
C GLU A 12 -5.86 12.69 8.98
N GLY A 13 -6.51 12.62 7.82
CA GLY A 13 -6.65 11.39 7.04
C GLY A 13 -5.31 10.75 6.69
N PHE A 14 -4.35 11.56 6.20
CA PHE A 14 -2.98 11.10 5.93
C PHE A 14 -2.26 10.64 7.19
N ALA A 15 -2.42 11.34 8.32
CA ALA A 15 -1.80 10.97 9.58
C ALA A 15 -2.28 9.60 10.06
N ARG A 16 -3.60 9.36 10.06
CA ARG A 16 -4.19 8.06 10.41
C ARG A 16 -3.74 6.94 9.48
N PHE A 17 -3.68 7.22 8.18
CA PHE A 17 -3.21 6.24 7.21
C PHE A 17 -1.74 5.86 7.44
N LEU A 18 -0.89 6.85 7.67
CA LEU A 18 0.52 6.66 7.96
C LEU A 18 0.74 5.93 9.30
N GLU A 19 -0.06 6.24 10.32
CA GLU A 19 -0.05 5.55 11.60
C GLU A 19 -0.35 4.06 11.40
N ARG A 20 -1.39 3.71 10.65
CA ARG A 20 -1.71 2.32 10.31
C ARG A 20 -0.57 1.59 9.60
N LEU A 21 0.14 2.26 8.69
CA LEU A 21 1.30 1.64 8.03
C LEU A 21 2.49 1.46 8.97
N ARG A 22 2.63 2.32 9.99
CA ARG A 22 3.70 2.23 11.01
C ARG A 22 3.42 1.22 12.11
N GLU A 23 2.17 0.78 12.27
CA GLU A 23 1.80 -0.33 13.14
C GLU A 23 2.29 -1.68 12.60
N VAL A 24 2.69 -1.74 11.32
CA VAL A 24 3.36 -2.92 10.76
C VAL A 24 4.81 -2.92 11.23
N ASP A 25 5.18 -3.94 11.99
CA ASP A 25 6.55 -4.13 12.45
C ASP A 25 7.49 -4.34 11.25
N GLU A 26 8.66 -3.69 11.32
CA GLU A 26 9.74 -3.96 10.37
C GLU A 26 10.25 -5.38 10.59
N ASP A 27 10.41 -6.14 9.50
CA ASP A 27 10.97 -7.49 9.55
C ASP A 27 12.38 -7.44 8.93
N GLU A 28 13.40 -7.42 9.80
CA GLU A 28 14.79 -7.37 9.38
C GLU A 28 15.23 -8.67 8.68
N ASP A 29 14.60 -9.80 9.01
CA ASP A 29 14.95 -11.11 8.48
C ASP A 29 14.19 -11.42 7.17
N ASP A 30 12.92 -11.01 7.08
CA ASP A 30 12.06 -11.18 5.90
C ASP A 30 11.37 -9.87 5.47
N PRO A 31 12.09 -8.96 4.78
CA PRO A 31 11.50 -7.73 4.27
C PRO A 31 10.41 -7.95 3.20
N VAL A 32 10.29 -9.15 2.64
CA VAL A 32 9.19 -9.48 1.71
C VAL A 32 7.92 -9.79 2.50
N ALA A 33 8.01 -10.47 3.64
CA ALA A 33 6.88 -10.67 4.54
C ALA A 33 6.34 -9.32 5.05
N GLU A 34 7.23 -8.38 5.42
CA GLU A 34 6.85 -7.01 5.75
C GLU A 34 6.05 -6.34 4.61
N LEU A 35 6.46 -6.51 3.34
CA LEU A 35 5.69 -5.98 2.21
C LEU A 35 4.28 -6.55 2.13
N PHE A 36 4.07 -7.85 2.40
CA PHE A 36 2.73 -8.41 2.48
C PHE A 36 1.91 -7.74 3.58
N ALA A 37 2.48 -7.58 4.78
CA ALA A 37 1.80 -6.94 5.91
C ALA A 37 1.41 -5.48 5.59
N LEU A 38 2.33 -4.70 5.02
CA LEU A 38 2.08 -3.32 4.57
C LEU A 38 0.98 -3.25 3.51
N CYS A 39 0.96 -4.17 2.55
CA CYS A 39 -0.07 -4.24 1.51
C CYS A 39 -1.45 -4.59 2.11
N ARG A 40 -1.50 -5.50 3.10
CA ARG A 40 -2.73 -5.83 3.82
C ARG A 40 -3.24 -4.63 4.62
N ALA A 41 -2.37 -3.93 5.34
CA ALA A 41 -2.70 -2.72 6.09
C ALA A 41 -3.22 -1.60 5.18
N TYR A 42 -2.62 -1.43 3.99
CA TYR A 42 -3.11 -0.50 2.96
C TYR A 42 -4.56 -0.83 2.56
N ARG A 43 -4.81 -2.09 2.20
CA ARG A 43 -6.14 -2.55 1.79
C ARG A 43 -7.15 -2.39 2.93
N GLU A 44 -6.78 -2.77 4.15
CA GLU A 44 -7.65 -2.64 5.31
C GLU A 44 -8.08 -1.19 5.52
N PHE A 45 -7.13 -0.25 5.49
CA PHE A 45 -7.44 1.18 5.60
C PHE A 45 -8.45 1.62 4.51
N ALA A 46 -8.24 1.20 3.26
CA ALA A 46 -9.16 1.55 2.16
C ALA A 46 -10.60 1.04 2.37
N LEU A 47 -10.77 -0.05 3.11
CA LEU A 47 -12.07 -0.66 3.41
C LEU A 47 -12.70 -0.14 4.70
N THR A 48 -11.91 0.14 5.73
CA THR A 48 -12.41 0.63 7.03
C THR A 48 -12.66 2.14 7.02
N GLU A 49 -11.95 2.88 6.19
CA GLU A 49 -12.02 4.35 6.09
C GLU A 49 -12.33 4.80 4.64
N PRO A 50 -13.41 4.30 4.00
CA PRO A 50 -13.64 4.46 2.56
C PRO A 50 -13.83 5.92 2.13
N ASP A 51 -14.46 6.75 2.97
CA ASP A 51 -14.64 8.18 2.68
C ASP A 51 -13.31 8.94 2.78
N VAL A 52 -12.50 8.64 3.78
CA VAL A 52 -11.17 9.25 3.95
C VAL A 52 -10.26 8.82 2.79
N TYR A 53 -10.25 7.52 2.46
CA TYR A 53 -9.49 6.98 1.35
C TYR A 53 -9.88 7.64 0.01
N ALA A 54 -11.17 7.84 -0.25
CA ALA A 54 -11.65 8.52 -1.45
C ALA A 54 -11.18 9.98 -1.53
N VAL A 55 -11.11 10.69 -0.41
CA VAL A 55 -10.59 12.07 -0.35
C VAL A 55 -9.06 12.09 -0.55
N LEU A 56 -8.33 11.14 0.03
CA LEU A 56 -6.86 11.05 -0.07
C LEU A 56 -6.38 10.62 -1.46
N PHE A 57 -7.06 9.65 -2.09
CA PHE A 57 -6.55 8.95 -3.26
C PHE A 57 -7.54 8.84 -4.43
N GLY A 58 -8.85 8.94 -4.19
CA GLY A 58 -9.90 8.78 -5.21
C GLY A 58 -10.12 10.02 -6.06
N GLY A 59 -9.04 10.70 -6.46
CA GLY A 59 -9.01 12.04 -7.06
C GLY A 59 -10.27 12.37 -7.86
N SER A 60 -10.99 13.42 -7.43
CA SER A 60 -12.20 14.04 -8.05
C SER A 60 -13.58 13.86 -7.39
N GLY A 61 -13.70 13.28 -6.19
CA GLY A 61 -15.00 13.18 -5.49
C GLY A 61 -15.55 14.51 -4.93
N LEU A 62 -14.70 15.49 -4.60
CA LEU A 62 -15.14 16.83 -4.20
C LEU A 62 -15.06 17.74 -5.42
N SER A 63 -16.22 18.15 -5.95
CA SER A 63 -16.33 19.10 -7.07
C SER A 63 -15.42 20.31 -6.83
N GLY A 64 -14.32 20.41 -7.58
CA GLY A 64 -13.37 21.52 -7.50
C GLY A 64 -12.11 21.30 -6.64
N PHE A 65 -11.92 20.15 -6.00
CA PHE A 65 -10.68 19.86 -5.27
C PHE A 65 -9.57 19.42 -6.22
N GLN A 66 -8.50 20.21 -6.29
CA GLN A 66 -7.24 19.87 -6.96
C GLN A 66 -6.15 19.70 -5.89
N PRO A 67 -5.51 18.53 -5.78
CA PRO A 67 -4.43 18.37 -4.81
C PRO A 67 -3.25 19.28 -5.16
N GLY A 68 -3.08 20.34 -4.36
CA GLY A 68 -1.90 21.20 -4.36
C GLY A 68 -0.60 20.45 -4.04
N VAL A 69 0.55 21.15 -4.17
CA VAL A 69 1.89 20.56 -4.05
C VAL A 69 2.08 19.78 -2.74
N ALA A 70 1.67 20.35 -1.61
CA ALA A 70 1.77 19.70 -0.29
C ALA A 70 1.03 18.34 -0.24
N HIS A 71 -0.11 18.20 -0.92
CA HIS A 71 -0.87 16.93 -0.95
C HIS A 71 -0.13 15.85 -1.75
N ARG A 72 0.55 16.24 -2.83
CA ARG A 72 1.36 15.32 -3.63
C ARG A 72 2.59 14.86 -2.85
N GLU A 73 3.21 15.76 -2.10
CA GLU A 73 4.34 15.45 -1.22
C GLU A 73 3.94 14.49 -0.09
N MET A 74 2.74 14.63 0.48
CA MET A 74 2.21 13.67 1.46
C MET A 74 2.01 12.28 0.86
N GLY A 75 1.47 12.19 -0.37
CA GLY A 75 1.37 10.92 -1.09
C GLY A 75 2.72 10.25 -1.32
N LEU A 76 3.75 11.02 -1.67
CA LEU A 76 5.12 10.53 -1.80
C LEU A 76 5.74 10.11 -0.45
N TYR A 77 5.34 10.76 0.64
CA TYR A 77 5.81 10.43 1.98
C TYR A 77 5.33 9.05 2.43
N VAL A 78 4.07 8.71 2.19
CA VAL A 78 3.52 7.36 2.46
C VAL A 78 4.34 6.28 1.75
N LEU A 79 4.77 6.53 0.51
CA LEU A 79 5.59 5.56 -0.24
C LEU A 79 6.92 5.26 0.43
N ARG A 80 7.40 6.09 1.38
CA ARG A 80 8.66 5.82 2.08
C ARG A 80 8.61 4.55 2.93
N VAL A 81 7.44 4.19 3.48
CA VAL A 81 7.30 3.00 4.35
C VAL A 81 7.60 1.72 3.57
N PRO A 82 6.86 1.37 2.49
CA PRO A 82 7.20 0.19 1.66
C PRO A 82 8.55 0.33 0.94
N ASN A 83 9.07 1.55 0.73
CA ASN A 83 10.40 1.73 0.16
C ASN A 83 11.52 1.22 1.09
N GLY A 84 11.36 1.31 2.42
CA GLY A 84 12.32 0.75 3.38
C GLY A 84 12.43 -0.77 3.26
N ALA A 85 11.29 -1.46 3.22
CA ALA A 85 11.25 -2.91 2.98
C ALA A 85 11.84 -3.29 1.62
N ILE A 86 11.53 -2.55 0.55
CA ILE A 86 12.13 -2.76 -0.79
C ILE A 86 13.65 -2.61 -0.75
N GLN A 87 14.17 -1.60 -0.07
CA GLN A 87 15.62 -1.38 0.11
C GLN A 87 16.29 -2.57 0.81
N ARG A 88 15.69 -3.05 1.90
CA ARG A 88 16.18 -4.25 2.60
C ARG A 88 16.09 -5.50 1.72
N ALA A 89 15.03 -5.69 0.95
CA ALA A 89 14.90 -6.82 0.03
C ALA A 89 15.96 -6.80 -1.09
N VAL A 90 16.33 -5.62 -1.60
CA VAL A 90 17.45 -5.45 -2.55
C VAL A 90 18.79 -5.75 -1.86
N ALA A 91 19.01 -5.24 -0.64
CA ALA A 91 20.24 -5.46 0.12
C ALA A 91 20.44 -6.95 0.49
N ALA A 92 19.36 -7.66 0.82
CA ALA A 92 19.34 -9.10 1.08
C ALA A 92 19.48 -9.95 -0.19
N GLY A 93 19.54 -9.34 -1.38
CA GLY A 93 19.67 -10.04 -2.65
C GLY A 93 18.41 -10.77 -3.12
N ARG A 94 17.27 -10.58 -2.45
CA ARG A 94 15.98 -11.13 -2.88
C ARG A 94 15.44 -10.38 -4.09
N PHE A 95 15.58 -9.06 -4.12
CA PHE A 95 15.23 -8.26 -5.30
C PHE A 95 16.48 -7.93 -6.11
N ARG A 96 16.31 -7.82 -7.43
CA ARG A 96 17.41 -7.40 -8.32
C ARG A 96 17.75 -5.93 -8.05
N GLN A 97 19.01 -5.56 -8.31
CA GLN A 97 19.43 -4.17 -8.33
C GLN A 97 18.59 -3.39 -9.36
N ALA A 98 17.73 -2.50 -8.87
CA ALA A 98 16.75 -1.76 -9.66
C ALA A 98 16.49 -0.39 -9.01
N ASP A 99 15.83 0.50 -9.76
CA ASP A 99 15.31 1.75 -9.19
C ASP A 99 14.20 1.44 -8.18
N GLU A 100 14.52 1.56 -6.90
CA GLU A 100 13.62 1.35 -5.76
C GLU A 100 12.39 2.27 -5.83
N GLY A 101 12.60 3.51 -6.29
CA GLY A 101 11.55 4.49 -6.51
C GLY A 101 10.54 4.02 -7.56
N LEU A 102 11.02 3.33 -8.61
CA LEU A 102 10.16 2.70 -9.61
C LEU A 102 9.41 1.49 -9.05
N LEU A 103 10.08 0.64 -8.26
CA LEU A 103 9.45 -0.52 -7.63
C LEU A 103 8.31 -0.11 -6.70
N VAL A 104 8.53 0.88 -5.83
CA VAL A 104 7.51 1.34 -4.88
C VAL A 104 6.31 1.98 -5.57
N ARG A 105 6.53 2.71 -6.68
CA ARG A 105 5.44 3.28 -7.50
C ARG A 105 4.61 2.21 -8.18
N ARG A 106 5.26 1.15 -8.70
CA ARG A 106 4.53 0.02 -9.31
C ARG A 106 3.66 -0.69 -8.29
N LEU A 107 4.21 -0.98 -7.10
CA LEU A 107 3.46 -1.57 -6.01
C LEU A 107 2.28 -0.69 -5.61
N TRP A 108 2.49 0.62 -5.48
CA TRP A 108 1.42 1.54 -5.14
C TRP A 108 0.32 1.61 -6.21
N CYS A 109 0.65 1.67 -7.49
CA CYS A 109 -0.34 1.63 -8.57
C CYS A 109 -1.20 0.36 -8.53
N LEU A 110 -0.56 -0.80 -8.27
CA LEU A 110 -1.23 -2.09 -8.12
C LEU A 110 -2.22 -2.06 -6.95
N LEU A 111 -1.76 -1.66 -5.77
CA LEU A 111 -2.59 -1.58 -4.55
C LEU A 111 -3.73 -0.57 -4.71
N HIS A 112 -3.44 0.60 -5.26
CA HIS A 112 -4.42 1.66 -5.43
C HIS A 112 -5.55 1.23 -6.39
N GLY A 113 -5.19 0.65 -7.54
CA GLY A 113 -6.17 0.13 -8.50
C GLY A 113 -7.01 -0.99 -7.91
N MET A 114 -6.39 -1.92 -7.19
CA MET A 114 -7.08 -3.02 -6.52
C MET A 114 -8.06 -2.52 -5.44
N ALA A 115 -7.59 -1.66 -4.53
CA ALA A 115 -8.39 -1.10 -3.46
C ALA A 115 -9.56 -0.26 -3.99
N GLU A 116 -9.34 0.55 -5.03
CA GLU A 116 -10.42 1.36 -5.61
C GLU A 116 -11.47 0.47 -6.29
N LEU A 117 -11.06 -0.53 -7.06
CA LEU A 117 -11.98 -1.46 -7.72
C LEU A 117 -12.74 -2.35 -6.71
N GLU A 118 -12.11 -2.73 -5.59
CA GLU A 118 -12.77 -3.47 -4.53
C GLU A 118 -13.80 -2.61 -3.81
N ARG A 119 -13.40 -1.41 -3.36
CA ARG A 119 -14.26 -0.46 -2.64
C ARG A 119 -15.49 -0.04 -3.46
N THR A 120 -15.34 0.08 -4.78
CA THR A 120 -16.43 0.45 -5.70
C THR A 120 -17.24 -0.75 -6.22
N GLY A 121 -16.88 -1.98 -5.84
CA GLY A 121 -17.61 -3.20 -6.22
C GLY A 121 -17.34 -3.69 -7.65
N TYR A 122 -16.33 -3.16 -8.35
CA TYR A 122 -15.91 -3.59 -9.69
C TYR A 122 -15.04 -4.86 -9.70
N LEU A 123 -14.67 -5.39 -8.53
CA LEU A 123 -14.08 -6.72 -8.37
C LEU A 123 -15.10 -7.73 -7.79
N PRO A 124 -16.21 -8.08 -8.48
CA PRO A 124 -17.19 -9.03 -7.95
C PRO A 124 -16.61 -10.46 -7.84
N GLY A 125 -16.95 -11.16 -6.76
CA GLY A 125 -16.20 -12.32 -6.28
C GLY A 125 -16.55 -13.68 -6.92
N ARG A 126 -15.54 -14.28 -7.58
CA ARG A 126 -15.27 -15.74 -7.55
C ARG A 126 -13.99 -16.09 -6.77
N TYR A 127 -13.05 -15.15 -6.65
CA TYR A 127 -11.81 -15.28 -5.87
C TYR A 127 -11.84 -14.26 -4.73
N GLY A 128 -11.48 -14.65 -3.50
CA GLY A 128 -11.48 -13.74 -2.36
C GLY A 128 -10.45 -12.62 -2.53
N HIS A 129 -10.82 -11.39 -2.19
CA HIS A 129 -9.96 -10.21 -2.34
C HIS A 129 -8.61 -10.33 -1.63
N ARG A 130 -8.56 -11.03 -0.49
CA ARG A 130 -7.33 -11.37 0.23
C ARG A 130 -6.41 -12.26 -0.61
N ALA A 131 -6.93 -13.35 -1.18
CA ALA A 131 -6.14 -14.25 -2.03
C ALA A 131 -5.63 -13.55 -3.28
N PHE A 132 -6.41 -12.61 -3.84
CA PHE A 132 -5.94 -11.77 -4.94
C PHE A 132 -4.77 -10.87 -4.52
N LEU A 133 -4.89 -10.18 -3.37
CA LEU A 133 -3.81 -9.34 -2.85
C LEU A 133 -2.53 -10.15 -2.67
N ASP A 134 -2.62 -11.30 -2.04
CA ASP A 134 -1.47 -12.12 -1.70
C ASP A 134 -0.78 -12.66 -2.97
N ALA A 135 -1.57 -13.10 -3.95
CA ALA A 135 -1.04 -13.47 -5.26
C ALA A 135 -0.35 -12.28 -5.95
N ALA A 136 -0.95 -11.10 -5.89
CA ALA A 136 -0.41 -9.90 -6.53
C ALA A 136 0.90 -9.42 -5.90
N VAL A 137 1.02 -9.47 -4.56
CA VAL A 137 2.25 -9.13 -3.84
C VAL A 137 3.36 -10.16 -4.10
N ARG A 138 3.03 -11.46 -4.08
CA ARG A 138 3.97 -12.51 -4.48
C ARG A 138 4.49 -12.29 -5.90
N ASP A 139 3.60 -12.07 -6.85
CA ASP A 139 3.98 -11.92 -8.26
C ASP A 139 4.77 -10.62 -8.49
N PHE A 140 4.49 -9.57 -7.71
CA PHE A 140 5.32 -8.38 -7.66
C PHE A 140 6.74 -8.70 -7.17
N ALA A 141 6.89 -9.43 -6.06
CA ALA A 141 8.18 -9.82 -5.50
C ALA A 141 9.00 -10.67 -6.49
N VAL A 142 8.37 -11.67 -7.12
CA VAL A 142 8.97 -12.49 -8.18
C VAL A 142 9.38 -11.61 -9.37
N GLY A 143 8.49 -10.72 -9.78
CA GLY A 143 8.75 -9.73 -10.83
C GLY A 143 9.91 -8.80 -10.50
N ALA A 144 10.15 -8.49 -9.23
CA ALA A 144 11.26 -7.67 -8.75
C ALA A 144 12.60 -8.42 -8.66
N GLY A 145 12.59 -9.75 -8.54
CA GLY A 145 13.82 -10.55 -8.47
C GLY A 145 13.73 -11.81 -7.64
N ASP A 146 12.70 -11.93 -6.82
CA ASP A 146 12.61 -13.00 -5.84
C ASP A 146 12.27 -14.34 -6.51
N THR A 147 12.51 -15.43 -5.78
CA THR A 147 12.03 -16.74 -6.22
C THR A 147 10.56 -16.92 -5.86
N PHE A 148 9.83 -17.68 -6.68
CA PHE A 148 8.43 -18.00 -6.37
C PHE A 148 8.28 -18.70 -5.02
N GLU A 149 9.20 -19.59 -4.67
CA GLU A 149 9.18 -20.36 -3.42
C GLU A 149 9.41 -19.46 -2.20
N ALA A 150 10.46 -18.62 -2.22
CA ALA A 150 10.73 -17.69 -1.13
C ALA A 150 9.61 -16.64 -0.97
N ALA A 151 9.13 -16.04 -2.07
CA ALA A 151 8.04 -15.06 -2.02
C ALA A 151 6.73 -15.68 -1.50
N THR A 152 6.46 -16.95 -1.82
CA THR A 152 5.29 -17.67 -1.29
C THR A 152 5.43 -17.94 0.19
N ALA A 153 6.60 -18.37 0.66
CA ALA A 153 6.87 -18.62 2.07
C ALA A 153 6.68 -17.35 2.93
N SER A 154 7.18 -16.20 2.45
CA SER A 154 7.00 -14.90 3.10
C SER A 154 5.54 -14.50 3.28
N GLY A 155 4.68 -14.83 2.30
CA GLY A 155 3.25 -14.54 2.37
C GLY A 155 2.48 -15.45 3.33
N ALA A 156 2.92 -16.70 3.48
CA ALA A 156 2.30 -17.72 4.33
C ALA A 156 2.56 -17.48 5.82
N PHE A 157 3.72 -16.92 6.18
CA PHE A 157 4.07 -16.61 7.58
C PHE A 157 3.02 -15.72 8.28
N LEU A 158 2.33 -14.88 7.53
CA LEU A 158 1.27 -13.99 8.02
C LEU A 158 -0.13 -14.62 8.04
N GLU A 159 -0.29 -15.86 7.61
CA GLU A 159 -1.57 -16.58 7.75
C GLU A 159 -1.68 -17.30 9.10
N ASP A 160 -0.54 -17.58 9.75
CA ASP A 160 -0.44 -18.33 11.00
C ASP A 160 -0.24 -17.44 12.27
N ALA A 161 -0.19 -16.11 12.10
CA ALA A 161 -0.07 -15.12 13.18
C ALA A 161 -1.44 -14.47 13.51
#